data_AF-A0A822H9T7-F1
#
_entry.id   AF-A0A822H9T7-F1
#
_cell.length_a   1.000
_cell.length_b   1.000
_cell.length_c   1.000
_cell.angle_alpha   90.00
_cell.angle_beta   90.00
_cell.angle_gamma   90.00
#
_symmetry.space_group_name_H-M   'P 1'
#
loop_
_entity.id
_entity.type
_entity.pdbx_description
1 polymer ?
#
loop_
_entity_poly.entity_id
_entity_poly.type
_entity_poly.pdbx_seq_one_letter_code
_entity_poly.pdbx_strand_id
1 'polypeptide(L)'
;MRRRTATTDSTGEVLFEDLQSGQYYLRPQLREYKFQPEDAHIELQSGDEVISKLQAERIAFSCYGQITSINNEPELGLIIDAIGIDHCESVTRESAKTDINGQFRLRALQPGCRYRLQYRSNPSDSTQTEIIEIEPKNKIIEISDTDLYDIHLYTIKRPTDVDINVFVQSQTHFLNQLKIKLYKS
;
A
#
# COMPACT_ATOMS: atom_id res chain seq x y z
N MET A 1 -20.42 -23.17 14.35
CA MET A 1 -19.15 -23.05 15.12
C MET A 1 -18.83 -21.56 15.24
N ARG A 2 -18.70 -21.02 16.47
CA ARG A 2 -18.46 -19.59 16.71
C ARG A 2 -16.96 -19.31 16.67
N ARG A 3 -16.49 -18.52 15.71
CA ARG A 3 -15.09 -18.08 15.64
C ARG A 3 -14.82 -17.10 16.79
N ARG A 4 -13.78 -17.34 17.58
CA ARG A 4 -13.22 -16.38 18.55
C ARG A 4 -11.84 -15.95 18.05
N THR A 5 -11.52 -14.67 18.20
CA THR A 5 -10.23 -14.09 17.84
C THR A 5 -9.74 -13.30 19.04
N ALA A 6 -8.45 -13.39 19.35
CA ALA A 6 -7.81 -12.60 20.40
C ALA A 6 -6.36 -12.27 19.94
N THR A 7 -5.79 -11.24 20.54
CA THR A 7 -4.40 -10.81 20.31
C THR A 7 -3.60 -11.15 21.56
N THR A 8 -2.36 -11.57 21.38
CA THR A 8 -1.44 -11.79 22.50
C THR A 8 -1.14 -10.47 23.23
N ASP A 9 -0.87 -10.57 24.52
CA ASP A 9 -0.42 -9.46 25.34
C ASP A 9 1.09 -9.15 25.14
N SER A 10 1.66 -8.32 26.03
CA SER A 10 3.07 -7.95 25.99
C SER A 10 4.04 -9.09 26.31
N THR A 11 3.58 -10.18 26.94
CA THR A 11 4.41 -11.37 27.21
C THR A 11 4.32 -12.39 26.07
N GLY A 12 3.43 -12.18 25.09
CA GLY A 12 3.20 -13.08 23.97
C GLY A 12 2.16 -14.15 24.25
N GLU A 13 1.39 -14.01 25.33
CA GLU A 13 0.40 -14.98 25.77
C GLU A 13 -1.01 -14.53 25.42
N VAL A 14 -1.92 -15.50 25.23
CA VAL A 14 -3.34 -15.25 25.03
C VAL A 14 -4.15 -16.35 25.70
N LEU A 15 -5.12 -15.96 26.51
CA LEU A 15 -5.99 -16.88 27.24
C LEU A 15 -7.39 -16.89 26.64
N PHE A 16 -7.91 -18.09 26.36
CA PHE A 16 -9.30 -18.30 25.97
C PHE A 16 -10.05 -19.00 27.10
N GLU A 17 -10.80 -18.22 27.89
CA GLU A 17 -11.61 -18.73 29.01
C GLU A 17 -13.00 -19.18 28.56
N ASP A 18 -13.69 -19.94 29.41
CA ASP A 18 -15.05 -20.44 29.24
C ASP A 18 -15.28 -21.25 27.95
N LEU A 19 -14.27 -22.00 27.53
CA LEU A 19 -14.40 -22.95 26.43
C LEU A 19 -15.16 -24.19 26.89
N GLN A 20 -16.15 -24.60 26.09
CA GLN A 20 -16.87 -25.85 26.31
C GLN A 20 -16.00 -27.04 25.91
N SER A 21 -16.29 -28.22 26.46
CA SER A 21 -15.62 -29.44 25.99
C SER A 21 -15.89 -29.69 24.51
N GLY A 22 -14.87 -30.08 23.75
CA GLY A 22 -14.97 -30.29 22.31
C GLY A 22 -13.65 -30.07 21.57
N GLN A 23 -13.75 -30.04 20.24
CA GLN A 23 -12.61 -29.90 19.31
C GLN A 23 -12.46 -28.45 18.84
N TYR A 24 -11.25 -27.92 18.93
CA TYR A 24 -10.88 -26.56 18.58
C TYR A 24 -9.79 -26.54 17.51
N TYR A 25 -9.90 -25.60 16.58
CA TYR A 25 -8.91 -25.38 15.53
C TYR A 25 -8.26 -24.02 15.79
N LEU A 26 -6.99 -24.05 16.18
CA LEU A 26 -6.17 -22.87 16.40
C LEU A 26 -5.40 -22.56 15.11
N ARG A 27 -5.60 -21.37 14.56
CA ARG A 27 -4.86 -20.89 13.37
C ARG A 27 -4.18 -19.56 13.70
N PRO A 28 -2.89 -19.55 14.09
CA PRO A 28 -2.15 -18.31 14.32
C PRO A 28 -1.97 -17.53 13.02
N GLN A 29 -2.03 -16.20 13.09
CA GLN A 29 -1.89 -15.33 11.93
C GLN A 29 -1.13 -14.06 12.32
N LEU A 30 -0.04 -13.78 11.61
CA LEU A 30 0.71 -12.54 11.70
C LEU A 30 1.30 -12.25 10.31
N ARG A 31 1.02 -11.05 9.76
CA ARG A 31 1.57 -10.65 8.46
C ARG A 31 3.09 -10.75 8.50
N GLU A 32 3.68 -11.27 7.41
CA GLU A 32 5.13 -11.50 7.22
C GLU A 32 5.73 -12.71 7.95
N TYR A 33 4.95 -13.45 8.72
CA TYR A 33 5.43 -14.60 9.48
C TYR A 33 4.72 -15.88 9.10
N LYS A 34 5.47 -16.98 9.10
CA LYS A 34 4.97 -18.35 9.04
C LYS A 34 5.05 -18.96 10.43
N PHE A 35 4.01 -19.70 10.81
CA PHE A 35 3.95 -20.36 12.11
C PHE A 35 4.24 -21.85 12.00
N GLN A 36 4.86 -22.39 13.06
CA GLN A 36 5.03 -23.81 13.27
C GLN A 36 4.44 -24.20 14.65
N PRO A 37 3.44 -25.11 14.69
CA PRO A 37 2.67 -25.62 13.56
C PRO A 37 1.84 -24.52 12.87
N GLU A 38 1.44 -24.73 11.61
CA GLU A 38 0.59 -23.80 10.84
C GLU A 38 -0.83 -23.68 11.43
N ASP A 39 -1.33 -24.80 11.95
CA ASP A 39 -2.54 -24.88 12.76
C ASP A 39 -2.41 -25.99 13.81
N ALA A 40 -3.22 -25.91 14.86
CA ALA A 40 -3.29 -26.92 15.89
C ALA A 40 -4.73 -27.35 16.11
N HIS A 41 -4.91 -28.66 16.27
CA HIS A 41 -6.19 -29.27 16.62
C HIS A 41 -6.14 -29.64 18.10
N ILE A 42 -7.03 -29.06 18.88
CA ILE A 42 -7.03 -29.16 20.34
C ILE A 42 -8.35 -29.78 20.79
N GLU A 43 -8.26 -30.92 21.46
CA GLU A 43 -9.39 -31.51 22.18
C GLU A 43 -9.38 -31.01 23.62
N LEU A 44 -10.52 -30.46 24.07
CA LEU A 44 -10.70 -30.03 25.46
C LEU A 44 -11.77 -30.87 26.14
N GLN A 45 -11.46 -31.39 27.32
CA GLN A 45 -12.39 -32.00 28.27
C GLN A 45 -12.65 -31.06 29.46
N SER A 46 -13.62 -31.41 30.30
CA SER A 46 -14.00 -30.58 31.44
C SER A 46 -12.87 -30.48 32.46
N GLY A 47 -12.37 -29.27 32.71
CA GLY A 47 -11.27 -29.00 33.64
C GLY A 47 -9.88 -29.07 33.02
N ASP A 48 -9.77 -29.30 31.71
CA ASP A 48 -8.48 -29.29 31.02
C ASP A 48 -7.88 -27.90 30.93
N GLU A 49 -6.56 -27.84 31.12
CA GLU A 49 -5.72 -26.71 30.76
C GLU A 49 -4.71 -27.19 29.71
N VAL A 50 -4.87 -26.73 28.46
CA VAL A 50 -4.01 -27.11 27.34
C VAL A 50 -3.17 -25.93 26.88
N ILE A 51 -1.85 -26.09 26.96
CA ILE A 51 -0.88 -25.09 26.49
C ILE A 51 -0.40 -25.47 25.08
N SER A 52 -0.77 -24.66 24.09
CA SER A 52 -0.28 -24.80 22.71
C SER A 52 0.85 -23.82 22.44
N LYS A 53 2.07 -24.33 22.22
CA LYS A 53 3.24 -23.52 21.88
C LYS A 53 3.35 -23.35 20.37
N LEU A 54 3.52 -22.11 19.92
CA LEU A 54 3.66 -21.74 18.51
C LEU A 54 5.00 -21.02 18.34
N GLN A 55 5.69 -21.30 17.24
CA GLN A 55 6.88 -20.56 16.83
C GLN A 55 6.58 -19.80 15.54
N ALA A 56 7.11 -18.59 15.42
CA ALA A 56 6.94 -17.75 14.24
C ALA A 56 8.30 -17.48 13.60
N GLU A 57 8.40 -17.70 12.30
CA GLU A 57 9.55 -17.36 11.48
C GLU A 57 9.14 -16.26 10.49
N ARG A 58 9.94 -15.18 10.41
CA ARG A 58 9.68 -14.12 9.43
C ARG A 58 10.10 -14.61 8.04
N ILE A 59 9.17 -14.63 7.10
CA ILE A 59 9.38 -15.15 5.73
C ILE A 59 9.15 -14.10 4.64
N ALA A 60 8.71 -12.90 5.01
CA ALA A 60 8.48 -11.79 4.09
C ALA A 60 8.83 -10.46 4.76
N PHE A 61 9.07 -9.44 3.94
CA PHE A 61 9.66 -8.19 4.39
C PHE A 61 8.85 -6.99 3.92
N SER A 62 9.14 -5.85 4.53
CA SER A 62 8.51 -4.58 4.24
C SER A 62 9.45 -3.69 3.42
N CYS A 63 8.85 -2.86 2.58
CA CYS A 63 9.50 -1.72 1.96
C CYS A 63 8.88 -0.44 2.53
N TYR A 64 9.74 0.42 3.07
CA TYR A 64 9.41 1.71 3.63
C TYR A 64 9.84 2.81 2.67
N GLY A 65 8.96 3.78 2.46
CA GLY A 65 9.27 4.91 1.61
C GLY A 65 8.43 6.14 1.91
N GLN A 66 8.73 7.20 1.18
CA GLN A 66 8.06 8.48 1.26
C GLN A 66 7.77 9.00 -0.14
N ILE A 67 6.67 9.74 -0.26
CA ILE A 67 6.32 10.50 -1.45
C ILE A 67 6.19 11.98 -1.08
N THR A 68 6.89 12.82 -1.82
CA THR A 68 6.80 14.28 -1.68
C THR A 68 6.55 14.92 -3.04
N SER A 69 6.10 16.17 -3.07
CA SER A 69 6.18 16.99 -4.27
C SER A 69 7.64 17.34 -4.61
N ILE A 70 7.84 17.90 -5.79
CA ILE A 70 9.12 18.51 -6.19
C ILE A 70 9.61 19.61 -5.24
N ASN A 71 8.70 20.18 -4.43
CA ASN A 71 9.03 21.19 -3.41
C ASN A 71 9.28 20.58 -2.03
N ASN A 72 9.40 19.24 -1.93
CA ASN A 72 9.57 18.48 -0.70
C ASN A 72 8.38 18.48 0.27
N GLU A 73 7.20 18.92 -0.19
CA GLU A 73 5.97 18.79 0.61
C GLU A 73 5.45 17.35 0.61
N PRO A 74 5.07 16.76 1.76
CA PRO A 74 4.58 15.38 1.83
C PRO A 74 3.24 15.21 1.13
N GLU A 75 3.06 14.09 0.43
CA GLU A 75 1.84 13.80 -0.32
C GLU A 75 0.97 12.77 0.40
N LEU A 76 -0.12 13.25 0.99
CA LEU A 76 -1.07 12.43 1.73
C LEU A 76 -2.04 11.69 0.79
N GLY A 77 -2.29 10.42 1.10
CA GLY A 77 -3.40 9.66 0.56
C GLY A 77 -3.20 9.05 -0.82
N LEU A 78 -1.98 9.08 -1.36
CA LEU A 78 -1.62 8.41 -2.60
C LEU A 78 -1.51 6.90 -2.37
N ILE A 79 -2.00 6.11 -3.31
CA ILE A 79 -1.90 4.65 -3.25
C ILE A 79 -0.75 4.20 -4.17
N ILE A 80 0.23 3.50 -3.60
CA ILE A 80 1.31 2.85 -4.33
C ILE A 80 1.11 1.34 -4.29
N ASP A 81 1.27 0.72 -5.45
CA ASP A 81 1.26 -0.72 -5.65
C ASP A 81 2.68 -1.25 -5.84
N ALA A 82 3.00 -2.36 -5.19
CA ALA A 82 4.13 -3.21 -5.52
C ALA A 82 3.63 -4.37 -6.39
N ILE A 83 4.04 -4.38 -7.67
CA ILE A 83 3.67 -5.41 -8.63
C ILE A 83 4.91 -6.25 -8.91
N GLY A 84 4.84 -7.55 -8.65
CA GLY A 84 5.93 -8.48 -8.94
C GLY A 84 6.24 -8.51 -10.44
N ILE A 85 7.54 -8.61 -10.76
CA ILE A 85 8.03 -8.67 -12.14
C ILE A 85 8.96 -9.88 -12.33
N ASP A 86 9.32 -10.16 -13.58
CA ASP A 86 10.19 -11.28 -13.95
C ASP A 86 9.62 -12.62 -13.42
N HIS A 87 10.38 -13.36 -12.62
CA HIS A 87 9.94 -14.63 -12.03
C HIS A 87 8.91 -14.47 -10.88
N CYS A 88 8.57 -13.23 -10.50
CA CYS A 88 7.64 -12.92 -9.42
C CYS A 88 6.29 -12.35 -9.89
N GLU A 89 5.97 -12.44 -11.18
CA GLU A 89 4.69 -11.97 -11.73
C GLU A 89 3.45 -12.66 -11.13
N SER A 90 3.60 -13.87 -10.60
CA SER A 90 2.54 -14.62 -9.92
C SER A 90 2.32 -14.22 -8.46
N VAL A 91 3.23 -13.42 -7.88
CA VAL A 91 3.11 -12.97 -6.48
C VAL A 91 1.98 -11.96 -6.34
N THR A 92 1.22 -12.07 -5.26
CA THR A 92 0.14 -11.15 -4.93
C THR A 92 0.63 -9.71 -4.89
N ARG A 93 -0.09 -8.82 -5.58
CA ARG A 93 0.13 -7.37 -5.53
C ARG A 93 -0.14 -6.85 -4.11
N GLU A 94 0.79 -6.07 -3.60
CA GLU A 94 0.65 -5.36 -2.33
C GLU A 94 0.46 -3.86 -2.56
N SER A 95 -0.25 -3.18 -1.65
CA SER A 95 -0.54 -1.76 -1.75
C SER A 95 -0.36 -1.05 -0.42
N ALA A 96 0.05 0.21 -0.48
CA ALA A 96 0.10 1.10 0.67
C ALA A 96 -0.46 2.48 0.30
N LYS A 97 -1.15 3.10 1.25
CA LYS A 97 -1.61 4.49 1.14
C LYS A 97 -0.66 5.38 1.94
N THR A 98 -0.22 6.49 1.37
CA THR A 98 0.65 7.43 2.08
C THR A 98 -0.10 8.12 3.22
N ASP A 99 0.59 8.31 4.34
CA ASP A 99 0.10 9.02 5.51
C ASP A 99 0.31 10.56 5.41
N ILE A 100 0.05 11.28 6.50
CA ILE A 100 0.16 12.74 6.56
C ILE A 100 1.60 13.25 6.36
N ASN A 101 2.60 12.41 6.61
CA ASN A 101 4.01 12.70 6.39
C ASN A 101 4.47 12.21 5.00
N GLY A 102 3.54 11.77 4.15
CA GLY A 102 3.83 11.18 2.84
C GLY A 102 4.45 9.79 2.93
N GLN A 103 4.51 9.17 4.12
CA GLN A 103 5.18 7.89 4.33
C GLN A 103 4.26 6.73 3.95
N PHE A 104 4.83 5.67 3.42
CA PHE A 104 4.13 4.42 3.10
C PHE A 104 4.94 3.20 3.53
N ARG A 105 4.23 2.10 3.80
CA ARG A 105 4.81 0.80 4.11
C ARG A 105 4.13 -0.31 3.30
N LEU A 106 4.84 -0.83 2.30
CA LEU A 106 4.45 -2.05 1.60
C LEU A 106 4.91 -3.24 2.46
N ARG A 107 4.03 -4.21 2.68
CA ARG A 107 4.25 -5.34 3.61
C ARG A 107 4.18 -6.66 2.85
N ALA A 108 4.64 -7.73 3.50
CA ALA A 108 4.54 -9.10 2.97
C ALA A 108 5.18 -9.30 1.58
N LEU A 109 6.20 -8.51 1.25
CA LEU A 109 6.97 -8.68 0.02
C LEU A 109 7.91 -9.88 0.15
N GLN A 110 8.00 -10.69 -0.90
CA GLN A 110 8.73 -11.95 -0.88
C GLN A 110 10.24 -11.72 -1.08
N PRO A 111 11.11 -12.34 -0.28
CA PRO A 111 12.55 -12.29 -0.49
C PRO A 111 12.92 -12.93 -1.84
N GLY A 112 13.94 -12.38 -2.51
CA GLY A 112 14.37 -12.76 -3.86
C GLY A 112 13.51 -12.17 -4.98
N CYS A 113 12.39 -11.51 -4.66
CA CYS A 113 11.52 -10.92 -5.67
C CYS A 113 11.85 -9.47 -5.99
N ARG A 114 11.67 -9.13 -7.27
CA ARG A 114 11.68 -7.75 -7.77
C ARG A 114 10.25 -7.26 -7.92
N TYR A 115 10.02 -6.00 -7.52
CA TYR A 115 8.74 -5.33 -7.61
C TYR A 115 8.89 -4.00 -8.32
N ARG A 116 7.96 -3.71 -9.22
CA ARG A 116 7.78 -2.37 -9.80
C ARG A 116 6.76 -1.61 -8.97
N LEU A 117 7.15 -0.44 -8.48
CA LEU A 117 6.25 0.47 -7.77
C LEU A 117 5.44 1.27 -8.76
N GLN A 118 4.12 1.30 -8.58
CA GLN A 118 3.20 2.00 -9.47
C GLN A 118 2.17 2.79 -8.67
N TYR A 119 1.96 4.05 -9.05
CA TYR A 119 0.84 4.84 -8.56
C TYR A 119 -0.48 4.27 -9.07
N ARG A 120 -1.43 4.07 -8.15
CA ARG A 120 -2.81 3.76 -8.52
C ARG A 120 -3.65 5.02 -8.36
N SER A 121 -4.08 5.60 -9.49
CA SER A 121 -5.06 6.68 -9.47
C SER A 121 -6.36 6.19 -8.83
N ASN A 122 -6.95 7.03 -7.98
CA ASN A 122 -8.26 6.75 -7.39
C ASN A 122 -9.33 7.59 -8.11
N PRO A 123 -10.04 7.05 -9.11
CA PRO A 123 -11.02 7.80 -9.90
C PRO A 123 -12.27 8.21 -9.11
N SER A 124 -12.44 7.73 -7.87
CA SER A 124 -13.55 8.12 -6.99
C SER A 124 -13.31 9.46 -6.26
N ASP A 125 -12.11 10.04 -6.38
CA ASP A 125 -11.81 11.38 -5.88
C ASP A 125 -12.08 12.41 -6.99
N SER A 126 -13.36 12.72 -7.19
CA SER A 126 -13.90 13.61 -8.24
C SER A 126 -13.48 15.08 -8.11
N THR A 127 -12.50 15.38 -7.26
CA THR A 127 -11.94 16.72 -7.03
C THR A 127 -10.56 16.94 -7.63
N GLN A 128 -9.96 15.93 -8.27
CA GLN A 128 -8.63 16.08 -8.89
C GLN A 128 -8.69 16.93 -10.17
N THR A 129 -8.51 18.25 -10.00
CA THR A 129 -8.19 19.24 -11.05
C THR A 129 -6.73 19.17 -11.51
N GLU A 130 -6.00 18.13 -11.11
CA GLU A 130 -4.57 17.96 -11.36
C GLU A 130 -4.27 16.51 -11.73
N ILE A 131 -3.51 16.32 -12.82
CA ILE A 131 -2.93 15.01 -13.13
C ILE A 131 -1.70 14.83 -12.24
N ILE A 132 -1.72 13.81 -11.40
CA ILE A 132 -0.58 13.42 -10.57
C ILE A 132 0.24 12.37 -11.31
N GLU A 133 1.48 12.71 -11.67
CA GLU A 133 2.50 11.76 -12.11
C GLU A 133 3.46 11.47 -10.96
N ILE A 134 3.95 10.23 -10.85
CA ILE A 134 4.98 9.85 -9.87
C ILE A 134 6.29 9.53 -10.59
N GLU A 135 7.39 10.10 -10.09
CA GLU A 135 8.74 9.85 -10.56
C GLU A 135 9.63 9.18 -9.49
N PRO A 136 10.51 8.25 -9.87
CA PRO A 136 10.63 7.68 -11.21
C PRO A 136 9.44 6.77 -11.55
N LYS A 137 8.88 6.91 -12.76
CA LYS A 137 7.67 6.16 -13.21
C LYS A 137 7.75 4.64 -13.05
N ASN A 138 8.95 4.09 -13.15
CA ASN A 138 9.21 2.65 -13.05
C ASN A 138 10.25 2.36 -11.98
N LYS A 139 10.05 2.86 -10.75
CA LYS A 139 10.91 2.47 -9.63
C LYS A 139 10.82 0.96 -9.44
N ILE A 140 11.94 0.26 -9.62
CA ILE A 140 12.06 -1.16 -9.29
C ILE A 140 12.79 -1.28 -7.95
N ILE A 141 12.25 -2.12 -7.08
CA ILE A 141 12.86 -2.52 -5.81
C ILE A 141 13.08 -4.02 -5.82
N GLU A 142 14.10 -4.47 -5.08
CA GLU A 142 14.41 -5.89 -4.88
C GLU A 142 14.41 -6.16 -3.38
N ILE A 143 13.76 -7.24 -2.99
CA ILE A 143 13.56 -7.57 -1.59
C ILE A 143 14.50 -8.70 -1.22
N SER A 144 15.33 -8.47 -0.22
CA SER A 144 16.21 -9.47 0.39
C SER A 144 15.54 -10.10 1.61
N ASP A 145 16.34 -10.71 2.48
CA ASP A 145 15.97 -11.22 3.80
C ASP A 145 15.90 -10.12 4.89
N THR A 146 15.74 -8.85 4.49
CA THR A 146 15.63 -7.70 5.41
C THR A 146 14.65 -6.65 4.87
N ASP A 147 14.18 -5.78 5.76
CA ASP A 147 13.36 -4.63 5.37
C ASP A 147 14.16 -3.64 4.51
N LEU A 148 13.49 -3.09 3.49
CA LEU A 148 14.03 -2.07 2.60
C LEU A 148 13.56 -0.69 3.05
N TYR A 149 14.49 0.27 3.12
CA TYR A 149 14.24 1.64 3.57
C TYR A 149 14.63 2.66 2.50
N ASP A 150 14.36 3.94 2.79
CA ASP A 150 14.82 5.09 2.00
C ASP A 150 14.32 5.11 0.54
N ILE A 151 13.15 4.51 0.28
CA ILE A 151 12.50 4.65 -1.01
C ILE A 151 11.83 6.01 -1.10
N HIS A 152 12.38 6.90 -1.91
CA HIS A 152 11.79 8.22 -2.18
C HIS A 152 11.22 8.28 -3.60
N LEU A 153 9.96 8.70 -3.70
CA LEU A 153 9.27 9.02 -4.95
C LEU A 153 8.80 10.47 -4.93
N TYR A 154 8.59 11.06 -6.11
CA TYR A 154 8.16 12.45 -6.24
C TYR A 154 6.86 12.57 -7.02
N THR A 155 5.96 13.45 -6.61
CA THR A 155 4.82 13.84 -7.44
C THR A 155 5.16 15.01 -8.35
N ILE A 156 4.65 14.94 -9.57
CA ILE A 156 4.57 16.04 -10.51
C ILE A 156 3.09 16.27 -10.79
N LYS A 157 2.57 17.38 -10.28
CA LYS A 157 1.19 17.82 -10.52
C LYS A 157 1.16 18.68 -11.76
N ARG A 158 0.36 18.28 -12.76
CA ARG A 158 0.06 19.13 -13.92
C ARG A 158 -1.35 19.67 -13.80
N PRO A 159 -1.54 21.00 -13.85
CA PRO A 159 -2.87 21.58 -13.88
C PRO A 159 -3.62 21.08 -15.12
N THR A 160 -4.86 20.63 -14.96
CA THR A 160 -5.70 20.20 -16.09
C THR A 160 -6.34 21.39 -16.80
N ASP A 161 -6.59 22.47 -16.07
CA ASP A 161 -7.12 23.72 -16.58
C ASP A 161 -6.04 24.80 -16.56
N VAL A 162 -5.81 25.43 -17.71
CA VAL A 162 -4.91 26.57 -17.85
C VAL A 162 -5.74 27.73 -18.39
N ASP A 163 -5.83 28.81 -17.62
CA ASP A 163 -6.49 30.03 -18.08
C ASP A 163 -5.63 30.73 -19.14
N ILE A 164 -6.14 30.80 -20.37
CA ILE A 164 -5.52 31.55 -21.46
C ILE A 164 -6.24 32.90 -21.59
N ASN A 165 -5.57 33.96 -21.13
CA ASN A 165 -6.05 35.32 -21.31
C ASN A 165 -5.50 35.93 -22.61
N VAL A 166 -6.36 36.54 -23.42
CA VAL A 166 -5.99 37.24 -24.65
C VAL A 166 -6.42 38.69 -24.55
N PHE A 167 -5.47 39.62 -24.60
CA PHE A 167 -5.78 41.03 -24.77
C PHE A 167 -6.11 41.30 -26.23
N VAL A 168 -7.37 41.69 -26.50
CA VAL A 168 -7.84 42.00 -27.85
C VAL A 168 -7.51 43.46 -28.18
N GLN A 169 -6.57 43.66 -29.11
CA GLN A 169 -6.31 44.95 -29.72
C GLN A 169 -6.63 44.88 -31.22
N SER A 170 -7.77 45.46 -31.62
CA SER A 170 -8.26 45.40 -32.99
C SER A 170 -9.10 46.62 -33.34
N GLN A 171 -9.20 46.93 -34.63
CA GLN A 171 -10.12 47.96 -35.15
C GLN A 171 -11.58 47.47 -35.06
N THR A 172 -12.52 48.40 -34.88
CA THR A 172 -13.95 48.10 -34.57
C THR A 172 -14.61 47.15 -35.56
N HIS A 173 -14.30 47.26 -36.86
CA HIS A 173 -14.93 46.44 -37.90
C HIS A 173 -14.47 44.97 -37.90
N PHE A 174 -13.36 44.64 -37.21
CA PHE A 174 -12.87 43.28 -37.05
C PHE A 174 -13.36 42.61 -35.75
N LEU A 175 -14.01 43.34 -34.83
CA LEU A 175 -14.44 42.80 -33.54
C LEU A 175 -15.42 41.62 -33.69
N ASN A 176 -16.20 41.60 -34.78
CA ASN A 176 -17.14 40.51 -35.08
C ASN A 176 -16.52 39.31 -35.83
N GLN A 177 -15.20 39.35 -36.11
CA GLN A 177 -14.50 38.34 -36.89
C GLN A 177 -13.26 37.76 -36.18
N LEU A 178 -13.11 38.01 -34.88
CA LEU A 178 -11.98 37.53 -34.09
C LEU A 178 -11.93 35.99 -34.08
N LYS A 179 -10.74 35.42 -34.28
CA LYS A 179 -10.50 33.98 -34.25
C LYS A 179 -9.25 33.70 -33.43
N ILE A 180 -9.36 32.80 -32.47
CA ILE A 180 -8.23 32.25 -31.71
C ILE A 180 -8.02 30.83 -32.19
N LYS A 181 -6.78 30.46 -32.49
CA LYS A 181 -6.40 29.08 -32.85
C LYS A 181 -5.48 28.54 -31.77
N LEU A 182 -5.88 27.43 -31.17
CA LEU A 182 -5.07 26.67 -30.23
C LEU A 182 -4.57 25.41 -30.93
N TYR A 183 -3.29 25.09 -30.76
CA TYR A 183 -2.68 23.89 -31.31
C TYR A 183 -1.97 23.12 -30.21
N LYS A 184 -2.10 21.79 -30.23
CA LYS A 184 -1.34 20.86 -29.39
C LYS A 184 -0.20 20.29 -30.23
N SER A 185 1.04 20.38 -29.75
CA SER A 185 2.22 19.73 -30.35
C SER A 185 2.28 18.25 -29.99
#